data_AF-A0A537R8E1-F1
#
_entry.id   AF-A0A537R8E1-F1
#
_cell.length_a   1.000
_cell.length_b   1.000
_cell.length_c   1.000
_cell.angle_alpha   90.00
_cell.angle_beta   90.00
_cell.angle_gamma   90.00
#
_symmetry.space_group_name_H-M   'P 1'
#
loop_
_entity.id
_entity.type
_entity.pdbx_description
1 polymer ?
#
loop_
_entity_poly.entity_id
_entity_poly.type
_entity_poly.pdbx_seq_one_letter_code
_entity_poly.pdbx_strand_id
1 'polypeptide(L)'
;LVRDDAAWPEMPPPGLAKSGVARASGPVATSPQPQLDTSYECVVDRHGNVFSATPSDVSSSTPVIPGTGLCASSRGSQSWADPSLPGSVAPGKRPRLTPSPALALGPDGRAIPFGTPGGDVQAQAMLQTLLNRIVFGMDPQAAIEAPRFATYSFPDSFEPHSILPGRLMLESRLPQTLADRLASVGHDVQWWPDWTWKAGAICMIDSDPVSGLHHAGADPRRSTYALGW
;
A
#
# COMPACT_ATOMS: atom_id res chain seq x y z
N LEU A 1 10.87 18.43 10.34
CA LEU A 1 9.62 17.65 10.12
C LEU A 1 9.84 16.19 10.49
N VAL A 2 10.97 15.57 10.09
CA VAL A 2 11.38 14.26 10.63
C VAL A 2 12.27 14.47 11.86
N ARG A 3 12.03 13.72 12.93
CA ARG A 3 12.83 13.67 14.15
C ARG A 3 13.28 12.24 14.37
N ASP A 4 14.56 12.04 14.66
CA ASP A 4 15.13 10.71 14.87
C ASP A 4 15.00 10.26 16.33
N ASP A 5 14.72 11.20 17.24
CA ASP A 5 14.71 11.02 18.69
C ASP A 5 13.28 10.95 19.29
N ALA A 6 12.25 11.22 18.49
CA ALA A 6 10.87 11.26 18.96
C ALA A 6 9.86 10.99 17.85
N ALA A 7 8.98 10.02 18.08
CA ALA A 7 7.78 9.77 17.29
C ALA A 7 6.75 10.88 17.51
N TRP A 8 5.86 11.06 16.54
CA TRP A 8 4.68 11.91 16.71
C TRP A 8 3.59 11.11 17.43
N PRO A 9 3.22 11.46 18.67
CA PRO A 9 2.31 10.63 19.49
C PRO A 9 0.85 10.73 19.04
N GLU A 10 0.50 11.82 18.35
CA GLU A 10 -0.86 12.11 17.88
C GLU A 10 -0.98 11.97 16.35
N MET A 11 -2.11 12.39 15.79
CA MET A 11 -2.17 12.61 14.35
C MET A 11 -1.24 13.79 14.00
N PRO A 12 -0.32 13.65 13.05
CA PRO A 12 0.44 14.79 12.57
C PRO A 12 -0.53 15.84 12.01
N PRO A 13 -0.25 17.14 12.17
CA PRO A 13 -1.08 18.18 11.59
C PRO A 13 -1.19 17.93 10.08
N PRO A 14 -2.37 18.15 9.48
CA PRO A 14 -2.53 17.97 8.05
C PRO A 14 -1.50 18.86 7.33
N GLY A 15 -0.88 18.32 6.28
CA GLY A 15 -0.09 19.16 5.38
C GLY A 15 -0.95 20.33 4.91
N LEU A 16 -0.38 21.54 4.82
CA LEU A 16 -1.10 22.74 4.40
C LEU A 16 -1.53 22.63 2.92
N ALA A 17 -2.61 21.90 2.64
CA ALA A 17 -3.52 22.28 1.58
C ALA A 17 -4.31 23.48 2.13
N LYS A 18 -4.41 24.57 1.36
CA LYS A 18 -5.16 25.75 1.81
C LYS A 18 -6.59 25.30 2.15
N SER A 19 -6.95 25.39 3.44
CA SER A 19 -8.22 25.06 4.12
C SER A 19 -8.42 23.61 4.60
N GLY A 20 -8.67 23.47 5.91
CA GLY A 20 -9.17 22.25 6.56
C GLY A 20 -8.95 22.28 8.07
N VAL A 21 -10.04 22.27 8.86
CA VAL A 21 -10.02 22.23 10.33
C VAL A 21 -10.31 20.81 10.81
N ALA A 22 -9.67 20.38 11.90
CA ALA A 22 -9.80 19.05 12.50
C ALA A 22 -11.20 18.75 13.06
N ARG A 23 -11.59 17.47 13.10
CA ARG A 23 -12.80 17.01 13.82
C ARG A 23 -12.67 15.64 14.50
N ALA A 24 -13.62 15.45 15.43
CA ALA A 24 -13.68 14.51 16.54
C ALA A 24 -14.03 13.06 16.18
N SER A 25 -13.61 12.14 17.05
CA SER A 25 -13.85 10.70 17.01
C SER A 25 -15.20 10.30 17.64
N GLY A 26 -15.95 9.45 16.94
CA GLY A 26 -17.09 8.69 17.47
C GLY A 26 -16.74 7.19 17.59
N PRO A 27 -17.56 6.39 18.29
CA PRO A 27 -17.27 4.97 18.48
C PRO A 27 -17.37 4.20 17.16
N VAL A 28 -16.32 3.45 16.87
CA VAL A 28 -16.13 2.62 15.69
C VAL A 28 -16.89 1.31 15.85
N ALA A 29 -17.81 1.03 14.93
CA ALA A 29 -18.37 -0.31 14.77
C ALA A 29 -17.32 -1.23 14.13
N THR A 30 -17.06 -2.37 14.75
CA THR A 30 -16.15 -3.39 14.22
C THR A 30 -16.83 -4.15 13.08
N SER A 31 -16.48 -3.84 11.85
CA SER A 31 -16.82 -4.64 10.67
C SER A 31 -15.87 -5.84 10.55
N PRO A 32 -16.34 -7.00 10.03
CA PRO A 32 -15.62 -8.26 10.12
C PRO A 32 -14.40 -8.28 9.19
N GLN A 33 -13.35 -8.97 9.65
CA GLN A 33 -12.07 -9.32 9.04
C GLN A 33 -11.75 -8.68 7.66
N PRO A 34 -10.63 -7.95 7.52
CA PRO A 34 -10.27 -7.34 6.25
C PRO A 34 -10.11 -8.43 5.17
N GLN A 35 -10.77 -8.23 4.03
CA GLN A 35 -10.80 -9.17 2.92
C GLN A 35 -9.83 -8.77 1.81
N LEU A 36 -9.36 -9.75 1.05
CA LEU A 36 -8.54 -9.56 -0.13
C LEU A 36 -9.44 -9.04 -1.27
N ASP A 37 -9.21 -7.81 -1.73
CA ASP A 37 -10.08 -7.14 -2.74
C ASP A 37 -9.31 -6.59 -3.96
N THR A 38 -7.99 -6.54 -3.85
CA THR A 38 -7.11 -5.90 -4.80
C THR A 38 -6.14 -6.92 -5.35
N SER A 39 -5.87 -6.83 -6.65
CA SER A 39 -4.82 -7.59 -7.35
C SER A 39 -3.80 -6.62 -7.96
N TYR A 40 -2.66 -7.15 -8.37
CA TYR A 40 -1.64 -6.40 -9.08
C TYR A 40 -1.07 -7.25 -10.22
N GLU A 41 -0.78 -6.61 -11.34
CA GLU A 41 -0.15 -7.24 -12.50
C GLU A 41 0.81 -6.25 -13.17
N CYS A 42 1.95 -6.77 -13.61
CA CYS A 42 2.86 -6.08 -14.49
C CYS A 42 3.42 -6.99 -15.57
N VAL A 43 3.78 -6.38 -16.69
CA VAL A 43 4.33 -7.06 -17.86
C VAL A 43 5.42 -6.19 -18.48
N VAL A 44 6.49 -6.84 -18.92
CA VAL A 44 7.46 -6.26 -19.85
C VAL A 44 7.53 -7.20 -21.05
N ASP A 45 7.37 -6.68 -22.26
CA ASP A 45 7.45 -7.49 -23.48
C ASP A 45 8.80 -7.37 -24.19
N ARG A 46 9.03 -8.25 -25.19
CA ARG A 46 10.25 -8.26 -26.02
C ARG A 46 10.49 -6.98 -26.82
N HIS A 47 9.48 -6.12 -26.97
CA HIS A 47 9.57 -4.85 -27.69
C HIS A 47 9.89 -3.69 -26.73
N GLY A 48 10.05 -3.96 -25.43
CA GLY A 48 10.31 -2.96 -24.41
C GLY A 48 9.05 -2.23 -23.92
N ASN A 49 7.84 -2.70 -24.25
CA ASN A 49 6.63 -2.15 -23.68
C ASN A 49 6.53 -2.55 -22.21
N VAL A 50 6.09 -1.61 -21.36
CA VAL A 50 6.00 -1.80 -19.92
C VAL A 50 4.59 -1.49 -19.45
N PHE A 51 4.01 -2.41 -18.68
CA PHE A 51 2.65 -2.32 -18.13
C PHE A 51 2.66 -2.52 -16.62
N SER A 52 1.83 -1.75 -15.91
CA SER A 52 1.65 -1.83 -14.45
C SER A 52 0.22 -1.45 -14.11
N ALA A 53 -0.52 -2.35 -13.47
CA ALA A 53 -1.92 -2.13 -13.11
C ALA A 53 -2.28 -2.75 -11.76
N THR A 54 -3.11 -2.05 -11.00
CA THR A 54 -3.65 -2.52 -9.71
C THR A 54 -5.18 -2.59 -9.81
N PRO A 55 -5.76 -3.58 -10.52
CA PRO A 55 -7.21 -3.74 -10.60
C PRO A 55 -7.77 -4.12 -9.23
N SER A 56 -8.92 -3.55 -8.88
CA SER A 56 -9.41 -3.62 -7.52
C SER A 56 -10.90 -3.34 -7.45
N ASP A 57 -11.63 -4.24 -6.81
CA ASP A 57 -12.99 -4.01 -6.33
C ASP A 57 -13.35 -5.07 -5.29
N VAL A 58 -14.13 -4.66 -4.29
CA VAL A 58 -14.69 -5.59 -3.31
C VAL A 58 -15.94 -6.25 -3.90
N SER A 59 -15.96 -7.57 -3.94
CA SER A 59 -17.10 -8.37 -4.42
C SER A 59 -18.04 -8.82 -3.30
N SER A 60 -17.69 -8.57 -2.04
CA SER A 60 -18.44 -9.06 -0.88
C SER A 60 -19.33 -8.01 -0.22
N SER A 61 -19.18 -6.74 -0.59
CA SER A 61 -19.88 -5.61 0.04
C SER A 61 -21.08 -5.12 -0.78
N THR A 62 -21.34 -5.70 -1.95
CA THR A 62 -22.46 -5.33 -2.82
C THR A 62 -23.20 -6.57 -3.31
N PRO A 63 -24.51 -6.47 -3.57
CA PRO A 63 -25.27 -7.57 -4.13
C PRO A 63 -24.78 -7.90 -5.53
N VAL A 64 -24.79 -9.19 -5.86
CA VAL A 64 -24.57 -9.67 -7.23
C VAL A 64 -25.70 -9.13 -8.12
N ILE A 65 -25.34 -8.55 -9.25
CA ILE A 65 -26.28 -8.08 -10.26
C ILE A 65 -26.95 -9.32 -10.88
N PRO A 66 -28.29 -9.44 -10.80
CA PRO A 66 -28.99 -10.62 -11.31
C PRO A 66 -28.66 -10.92 -12.78
N GLY A 67 -28.32 -12.19 -13.05
CA GLY A 67 -28.04 -12.68 -14.41
C GLY A 67 -26.62 -12.42 -14.95
N THR A 68 -25.78 -11.64 -14.25
CA THR A 68 -24.42 -11.33 -14.74
C THR A 68 -23.30 -12.02 -13.95
N GLY A 69 -23.56 -12.37 -12.68
CA GLY A 69 -22.52 -12.84 -11.78
C GLY A 69 -21.54 -11.76 -11.32
N LEU A 70 -21.76 -10.49 -11.71
CA LEU A 70 -20.90 -9.35 -11.38
C LEU A 70 -21.43 -8.60 -10.16
N CYS A 71 -20.51 -8.03 -9.37
CA CYS A 71 -20.84 -7.15 -8.25
C CYS A 71 -20.56 -5.70 -8.65
N ALA A 72 -21.41 -4.76 -8.22
CA ALA A 72 -21.14 -3.34 -8.42
C ALA A 72 -19.98 -2.89 -7.52
N SER A 73 -19.12 -2.00 -8.01
CA SER A 73 -18.03 -1.43 -7.20
C SER A 73 -18.59 -0.72 -5.97
N SER A 74 -18.03 -1.00 -4.78
CA SER A 74 -18.34 -0.28 -3.54
C SER A 74 -17.34 0.85 -3.25
N ARG A 75 -16.45 1.20 -4.19
CA ARG A 75 -15.39 2.21 -3.97
C ARG A 75 -15.91 3.61 -3.64
N GLY A 76 -17.17 3.90 -3.97
CA GLY A 76 -17.87 5.11 -3.50
C GLY A 76 -17.78 5.33 -1.99
N SER A 77 -17.73 4.24 -1.20
CA SER A 77 -17.59 4.28 0.27
C SER A 77 -16.29 4.89 0.79
N GLN A 78 -15.26 5.06 -0.04
CA GLN A 78 -14.01 5.74 0.35
C GLN A 78 -14.13 7.27 0.29
N SER A 79 -15.29 7.81 -0.13
CA SER A 79 -15.55 9.25 -0.18
C SER A 79 -16.10 9.75 1.15
N TRP A 80 -15.72 10.96 1.54
CA TRP A 80 -16.26 11.59 2.73
C TRP A 80 -17.68 12.15 2.52
N ALA A 81 -18.51 12.08 3.55
CA ALA A 81 -19.81 12.76 3.59
C ALA A 81 -19.71 14.23 4.05
N ASP A 82 -18.56 14.67 4.55
CA ASP A 82 -18.31 16.07 4.94
C ASP A 82 -17.95 16.90 3.70
N PRO A 83 -18.76 17.86 3.26
CA PRO A 83 -18.52 18.61 2.02
C PRO A 83 -17.30 19.52 2.05
N SER A 84 -16.67 19.76 3.21
CA SER A 84 -15.48 20.60 3.34
C SER A 84 -14.18 19.89 2.96
N LEU A 85 -14.21 18.57 2.80
CA LEU A 85 -13.01 17.78 2.52
C LEU A 85 -12.73 17.65 1.01
N PRO A 86 -11.45 17.60 0.59
CA PRO A 86 -11.10 17.33 -0.80
C PRO A 86 -11.58 15.96 -1.30
N GLY A 87 -11.72 14.99 -0.39
CA GLY A 87 -12.15 13.62 -0.68
C GLY A 87 -13.66 13.38 -0.65
N SER A 88 -14.48 14.43 -0.62
CA SER A 88 -15.93 14.26 -0.43
C SER A 88 -16.66 13.79 -1.67
N VAL A 89 -17.76 13.08 -1.45
CA VAL A 89 -18.66 12.61 -2.51
C VAL A 89 -19.24 13.79 -3.28
N ALA A 90 -19.23 13.69 -4.61
CA ALA A 90 -19.88 14.66 -5.50
C ALA A 90 -20.28 14.00 -6.82
N PRO A 91 -21.32 14.50 -7.52
CA PRO A 91 -21.73 13.97 -8.82
C PRO A 91 -20.58 13.93 -9.84
N GLY A 92 -20.36 12.77 -10.46
CA GLY A 92 -19.30 12.56 -11.46
C GLY A 92 -17.87 12.58 -10.91
N LYS A 93 -17.67 12.84 -9.61
CA LYS A 93 -16.35 12.85 -8.98
C LYS A 93 -15.93 11.43 -8.59
N ARG A 94 -14.71 11.06 -8.97
CA ARG A 94 -14.10 9.79 -8.56
C ARG A 94 -13.71 9.85 -7.08
N PRO A 95 -13.91 8.77 -6.30
CA PRO A 95 -13.36 8.68 -4.95
C PRO A 95 -11.83 8.81 -4.98
N ARG A 96 -11.22 9.21 -3.85
CA ARG A 96 -9.78 8.98 -3.67
C ARG A 96 -9.59 7.48 -3.45
N LEU A 97 -8.90 6.82 -4.37
CA LEU A 97 -8.69 5.38 -4.32
C LEU A 97 -7.34 5.03 -3.69
N THR A 98 -7.24 3.81 -3.18
CA THR A 98 -6.00 3.20 -2.70
C THR A 98 -5.15 2.50 -3.78
N PRO A 99 -5.70 1.85 -4.83
CA PRO A 99 -4.92 1.20 -5.89
C PRO A 99 -3.92 2.18 -6.52
N SER A 100 -2.65 1.82 -6.46
CA SER A 100 -1.55 2.71 -6.84
C SER A 100 -0.48 1.93 -7.62
N PRO A 101 -0.69 1.61 -8.90
CA PRO A 101 0.38 1.01 -9.71
C PRO A 101 1.50 2.02 -9.95
N ALA A 102 2.75 1.55 -10.00
CA ALA A 102 3.89 2.40 -10.30
C ALA A 102 4.79 1.84 -11.41
N LEU A 103 5.52 2.77 -12.02
CA LEU A 103 6.59 2.57 -12.98
C LEU A 103 7.75 3.47 -12.55
N ALA A 104 8.87 2.88 -12.12
CA ALA A 104 10.09 3.64 -11.90
C ALA A 104 10.95 3.59 -13.17
N LEU A 105 11.40 4.77 -13.62
CA LEU A 105 12.22 4.92 -14.83
C LEU A 105 13.60 5.45 -14.44
N GLY A 106 14.63 4.71 -14.83
CA GLY A 106 16.03 5.07 -14.67
C GLY A 106 16.55 5.94 -15.83
N PRO A 107 17.60 6.76 -15.59
CA PRO A 107 18.22 7.57 -16.65
C PRO A 107 18.94 6.74 -17.73
N ASP A 108 19.24 5.48 -17.43
CA ASP A 108 19.81 4.47 -18.33
C ASP A 108 18.73 3.75 -19.18
N GLY A 109 17.46 4.15 -19.06
CA GLY A 109 16.33 3.51 -19.73
C GLY A 109 15.79 2.30 -18.97
N ARG A 110 16.34 1.95 -17.80
CA ARG A 110 15.81 0.90 -16.93
C ARG A 110 14.36 1.20 -16.57
N ALA A 111 13.50 0.19 -16.65
CA ALA A 111 12.09 0.33 -16.32
C ALA A 111 11.66 -0.73 -15.32
N ILE A 112 11.06 -0.29 -14.23
CA ILE A 112 10.65 -1.15 -13.12
C ILE A 112 9.15 -0.96 -12.89
N PRO A 113 8.26 -1.75 -13.53
CA PRO A 113 6.88 -1.84 -13.09
C PRO A 113 6.81 -2.62 -11.78
N PHE A 114 6.16 -2.03 -10.79
CA PHE A 114 5.92 -2.67 -9.52
C PHE A 114 4.67 -2.12 -8.83
N GLY A 115 4.13 -2.92 -7.93
CA GLY A 115 2.92 -2.58 -7.21
C GLY A 115 2.45 -3.76 -6.38
N THR A 116 1.39 -3.53 -5.62
CA THR A 116 0.89 -4.47 -4.63
C THR A 116 -0.57 -4.17 -4.34
N PRO A 117 -1.37 -5.17 -3.94
CA PRO A 117 -2.60 -4.92 -3.23
C PRO A 117 -2.35 -4.51 -1.76
N GLY A 118 -3.40 -4.10 -1.04
CA GLY A 118 -3.31 -3.90 0.42
C GLY A 118 -3.73 -2.52 0.95
N GLY A 119 -4.68 -1.84 0.31
CA GLY A 119 -5.24 -0.59 0.86
C GLY A 119 -4.19 0.50 1.07
N ASP A 120 -4.19 1.16 2.22
CA ASP A 120 -3.21 2.21 2.55
C ASP A 120 -1.79 1.68 2.86
N VAL A 121 -1.60 0.36 2.94
CA VAL A 121 -0.24 -0.22 3.02
C VAL A 121 0.47 -0.20 1.66
N GLN A 122 -0.27 -0.07 0.55
CA GLN A 122 0.32 -0.16 -0.81
C GLN A 122 1.50 0.79 -1.00
N ALA A 123 1.30 2.10 -0.80
CA ALA A 123 2.34 3.10 -0.99
C ALA A 123 3.54 2.88 -0.04
N GLN A 124 3.28 2.38 1.18
CA GLN A 124 4.32 2.13 2.18
C GLN A 124 5.19 0.94 1.81
N ALA A 125 4.56 -0.17 1.41
CA ALA A 125 5.26 -1.39 0.97
C ALA A 125 6.02 -1.16 -0.34
N MET A 126 5.42 -0.39 -1.26
CA MET A 126 6.04 0.01 -2.53
C MET A 126 7.29 0.85 -2.29
N LEU A 127 7.22 1.86 -1.42
CA LEU A 127 8.37 2.70 -1.09
C LEU A 127 9.53 1.87 -0.54
N GLN A 128 9.27 1.03 0.47
CA GLN A 128 10.29 0.15 1.06
C GLN A 128 10.93 -0.76 0.01
N THR A 129 10.12 -1.40 -0.83
CA THR A 129 10.62 -2.33 -1.86
C THR A 129 11.44 -1.61 -2.92
N LEU A 130 11.01 -0.41 -3.34
CA LEU A 130 11.76 0.41 -4.29
C LEU A 130 13.11 0.86 -3.71
N LEU A 131 13.16 1.24 -2.44
CA LEU A 131 14.41 1.60 -1.75
C LEU A 131 15.33 0.38 -1.62
N ASN A 132 14.80 -0.79 -1.26
CA ASN A 132 15.55 -2.06 -1.25
C ASN A 132 16.20 -2.33 -2.61
N ARG A 133 15.45 -2.11 -3.68
CA ARG A 133 15.97 -2.31 -5.03
C ARG A 133 17.02 -1.26 -5.42
N ILE A 134 16.69 0.02 -5.33
CA ILE A 134 17.48 1.11 -5.93
C ILE A 134 18.59 1.61 -5.00
N VAL A 135 18.32 1.72 -3.70
CA VAL A 135 19.28 2.27 -2.72
C VAL A 135 20.14 1.17 -2.11
N PHE A 136 19.54 0.05 -1.73
CA PHE A 136 20.25 -1.06 -1.09
C PHE A 136 20.75 -2.13 -2.07
N GLY A 137 20.45 -1.98 -3.37
CA GLY A 137 21.00 -2.82 -4.43
C GLY A 137 20.57 -4.29 -4.37
N MET A 138 19.49 -4.60 -3.64
CA MET A 138 18.96 -5.95 -3.55
C MET A 138 18.43 -6.40 -4.92
N ASP A 139 18.52 -7.69 -5.25
CA ASP A 139 17.81 -8.23 -6.41
C ASP A 139 16.28 -8.14 -6.20
N PRO A 140 15.45 -8.22 -7.26
CA PRO A 140 14.01 -8.02 -7.14
C PRO A 140 13.32 -8.95 -6.13
N GLN A 141 13.68 -10.24 -6.06
CA GLN A 141 13.02 -11.16 -5.13
C GLN A 141 13.43 -10.85 -3.68
N ALA A 142 14.72 -10.62 -3.43
CA ALA A 142 15.19 -10.25 -2.10
C ALA A 142 14.60 -8.91 -1.63
N ALA A 143 14.45 -7.93 -2.53
CA ALA A 143 13.83 -6.65 -2.23
C ALA A 143 12.37 -6.79 -1.76
N ILE A 144 11.62 -7.70 -2.39
CA ILE A 144 10.21 -8.02 -2.09
C ILE A 144 10.09 -8.82 -0.77
N GLU A 145 10.99 -9.76 -0.56
CA GLU A 145 10.97 -10.65 0.60
C GLU A 145 11.47 -10.01 1.88
N ALA A 146 12.22 -8.90 1.78
CA ALA A 146 12.65 -8.12 2.92
C ALA A 146 11.46 -7.84 3.87
N PRO A 147 11.67 -7.92 5.20
CA PRO A 147 10.61 -7.68 6.16
C PRO A 147 10.18 -6.22 6.11
N ARG A 148 8.86 -6.00 6.19
CA ARG A 148 8.24 -4.67 6.04
C ARG A 148 7.65 -4.16 7.34
N PHE A 149 7.42 -2.86 7.35
CA PHE A 149 6.64 -2.18 8.37
C PHE A 149 5.59 -1.27 7.75
N ALA A 150 4.58 -0.88 8.52
CA ALA A 150 3.63 0.15 8.09
C ALA A 150 3.12 0.95 9.29
N THR A 151 2.94 2.24 9.10
CA THR A 151 2.22 3.08 10.06
C THR A 151 0.73 3.08 9.77
N TYR A 152 -0.06 3.25 10.83
CA TYR A 152 -1.51 3.46 10.80
C TYR A 152 -1.89 4.79 11.48
N SER A 153 -0.92 5.69 11.62
CA SER A 153 -1.07 7.00 12.26
C SER A 153 -1.65 8.05 11.30
N PHE A 154 -2.73 7.69 10.61
CA PHE A 154 -3.50 8.52 9.69
C PHE A 154 -4.94 7.98 9.59
N PRO A 155 -5.92 8.77 9.10
CA PRO A 155 -7.27 8.27 8.85
C PRO A 155 -7.27 7.19 7.76
N ASP A 156 -7.72 6.00 8.11
CA ASP A 156 -7.83 4.86 7.18
C ASP A 156 -8.76 5.20 6.00
N SER A 157 -8.47 4.69 4.79
CA SER A 157 -9.29 4.96 3.61
C SER A 157 -10.63 4.23 3.60
N PHE A 158 -10.81 3.23 4.45
CA PHE A 158 -12.01 2.42 4.52
C PHE A 158 -12.86 2.83 5.73
N GLU A 159 -14.17 2.82 5.56
CA GLU A 159 -15.13 3.07 6.64
C GLU A 159 -14.85 2.11 7.83
N PRO A 160 -14.79 2.60 9.08
CA PRO A 160 -15.17 3.94 9.56
C PRO A 160 -14.01 4.93 9.73
N HIS A 161 -13.02 4.89 8.83
CA HIS A 161 -11.88 5.81 8.79
C HIS A 161 -11.14 5.91 10.13
N SER A 162 -10.93 4.75 10.76
CA SER A 162 -10.28 4.64 12.06
C SER A 162 -8.86 5.23 12.00
N ILE A 163 -8.43 5.80 13.14
CA ILE A 163 -7.10 6.38 13.28
C ILE A 163 -6.42 5.68 14.45
N LEU A 164 -5.17 5.26 14.26
CA LEU A 164 -4.34 4.65 15.29
C LEU A 164 -3.09 5.52 15.50
N PRO A 165 -3.16 6.59 16.31
CA PRO A 165 -2.04 7.51 16.51
C PRO A 165 -0.77 6.80 16.98
N GLY A 166 0.36 7.13 16.38
CA GLY A 166 1.67 6.54 16.71
C GLY A 166 1.84 5.06 16.34
N ARG A 167 0.80 4.38 15.83
CA ARG A 167 0.82 2.95 15.52
C ARG A 167 1.82 2.64 14.41
N LEU A 168 2.71 1.70 14.70
CA LEU A 168 3.67 1.13 13.78
C LEU A 168 3.61 -0.40 13.85
N MET A 169 3.18 -1.02 12.76
CA MET A 169 3.19 -2.48 12.62
C MET A 169 4.52 -2.93 12.02
N LEU A 170 5.15 -3.94 12.60
CA LEU A 170 6.38 -4.56 12.13
C LEU A 170 6.14 -6.06 11.84
N GLU A 171 6.70 -6.60 10.76
CA GLU A 171 6.77 -8.07 10.61
C GLU A 171 7.76 -8.68 11.60
N SER A 172 7.42 -9.83 12.20
CA SER A 172 8.20 -10.47 13.28
C SER A 172 9.58 -10.99 12.88
N ARG A 173 9.93 -10.95 11.59
CA ARG A 173 11.30 -11.16 11.11
C ARG A 173 12.23 -9.98 11.40
N LEU A 174 11.70 -8.81 11.76
CA LEU A 174 12.49 -7.68 12.25
C LEU A 174 12.96 -7.95 13.70
N PRO A 175 14.18 -7.52 14.07
CA PRO A 175 14.73 -7.82 15.38
C PRO A 175 13.99 -7.09 16.50
N GLN A 176 13.75 -7.77 17.63
CA GLN A 176 13.11 -7.18 18.81
C GLN A 176 13.82 -5.90 19.29
N THR A 177 15.15 -5.85 19.19
CA THR A 177 15.94 -4.66 19.57
C THR A 177 15.59 -3.42 18.75
N LEU A 178 15.17 -3.58 17.49
CA LEU A 178 14.66 -2.47 16.68
C LEU A 178 13.31 -1.98 17.20
N ALA A 179 12.41 -2.91 17.52
CA ALA A 179 11.10 -2.59 18.09
C ALA A 179 11.22 -1.85 19.42
N ASP A 180 12.09 -2.32 20.31
CA ASP A 180 12.35 -1.68 21.62
C ASP A 180 12.87 -0.25 21.44
N ARG A 181 13.79 -0.05 20.48
CA ARG A 181 14.31 1.29 20.16
C ARG A 181 13.20 2.21 19.63
N LEU A 182 12.38 1.73 18.70
CA LEU A 182 11.25 2.51 18.15
C LEU A 182 10.21 2.84 19.23
N ALA A 183 9.91 1.89 20.12
CA ALA A 183 9.03 2.13 21.26
C ALA A 183 9.62 3.16 22.24
N SER A 184 10.95 3.14 22.47
CA SER A 184 11.61 4.09 23.37
C SER A 184 11.54 5.55 22.91
N VAL A 185 11.38 5.79 21.60
CA VAL A 185 11.15 7.12 21.04
C VAL A 185 9.67 7.45 20.86
N GLY A 186 8.75 6.58 21.29
CA GLY A 186 7.31 6.88 21.40
C GLY A 186 6.41 6.24 20.34
N HIS A 187 6.89 5.31 19.52
CA HIS A 187 6.02 4.56 18.61
C HIS A 187 5.17 3.53 19.39
N ASP A 188 3.88 3.40 19.04
CA ASP A 188 3.05 2.26 19.46
C ASP A 188 3.36 1.08 18.53
N VAL A 189 4.42 0.35 18.89
CA VAL A 189 4.93 -0.78 18.11
C VAL A 189 4.08 -2.02 18.35
N GLN A 190 3.61 -2.62 17.26
CA GLN A 190 2.81 -3.84 17.26
C GLN A 190 3.33 -4.80 16.20
N TRP A 191 3.06 -6.08 16.39
CA TRP A 191 3.62 -7.12 15.53
C TRP A 191 2.61 -7.70 14.55
N TRP A 192 3.07 -7.93 13.34
CA TRP A 192 2.54 -8.89 12.40
C TRP A 192 3.34 -10.20 12.46
N PRO A 193 2.75 -11.33 12.05
CA PRO A 193 3.50 -12.56 11.77
C PRO A 193 4.60 -12.35 10.70
N ASP A 194 5.50 -13.33 10.60
CA ASP A 194 6.69 -13.28 9.74
C ASP A 194 6.38 -12.94 8.27
N TRP A 195 5.26 -13.47 7.80
CA TRP A 195 4.74 -13.30 6.46
C TRP A 195 3.24 -13.02 6.56
N THR A 196 2.85 -11.75 6.42
CA THR A 196 1.44 -11.35 6.45
C THR A 196 1.01 -10.71 5.15
N TRP A 197 -0.13 -11.14 4.62
CA TRP A 197 -0.74 -10.51 3.45
C TRP A 197 -1.09 -9.03 3.67
N LYS A 198 -1.18 -8.59 4.94
CA LYS A 198 -1.42 -7.21 5.35
C LYS A 198 -0.24 -6.28 5.06
N ALA A 199 0.97 -6.82 4.96
CA ALA A 199 2.17 -6.05 4.60
C ALA A 199 2.29 -5.78 3.09
N GLY A 200 1.30 -6.22 2.30
CA GLY A 200 1.34 -6.17 0.84
C GLY A 200 1.68 -7.53 0.22
N ALA A 201 1.61 -7.58 -1.09
CA ALA A 201 2.02 -8.67 -1.97
C ALA A 201 2.62 -8.05 -3.25
N ILE A 202 3.87 -7.61 -3.17
CA ILE A 202 4.52 -6.90 -4.27
C ILE A 202 4.83 -7.86 -5.42
N CYS A 203 4.51 -7.47 -6.65
CA CYS A 203 5.17 -8.03 -7.82
C CYS A 203 6.02 -6.94 -8.48
N MET A 204 7.15 -7.35 -9.06
CA MET A 204 8.08 -6.46 -9.72
C MET A 204 8.69 -7.15 -10.93
N ILE A 205 8.87 -6.40 -12.01
CA ILE A 205 9.84 -6.73 -13.06
C ILE A 205 10.86 -5.60 -13.07
N ASP A 206 12.12 -5.96 -13.16
CA ASP A 206 13.23 -5.05 -13.31
C ASP A 206 13.86 -5.29 -14.69
N SER A 207 13.58 -4.38 -15.62
CA SER A 207 13.99 -4.46 -17.01
C SER A 207 15.20 -3.56 -17.26
N ASP A 208 16.34 -4.18 -17.57
CA ASP A 208 17.57 -3.50 -17.94
C ASP A 208 17.79 -3.58 -19.47
N PRO A 209 17.57 -2.47 -20.20
CA PRO A 209 17.76 -2.47 -21.66
C PRO A 209 19.23 -2.51 -22.08
N VAL A 210 20.17 -2.19 -21.19
CA VAL A 210 21.62 -2.20 -21.50
C VAL A 210 22.13 -3.63 -21.61
N SER A 211 21.76 -4.48 -20.66
CA SER A 211 22.08 -5.91 -20.70
C SER A 211 21.07 -6.74 -21.49
N GLY A 212 19.85 -6.22 -21.68
CA GLY A 212 18.71 -6.95 -22.26
C GLY A 212 18.10 -7.97 -21.30
N LEU A 213 18.44 -7.92 -20.00
CA LEU A 213 17.96 -8.85 -18.99
C LEU A 213 16.72 -8.31 -18.25
N HIS A 214 15.82 -9.22 -17.94
CA HIS A 214 14.65 -8.96 -17.09
C HIS A 214 14.73 -9.83 -15.84
N HIS A 215 14.70 -9.20 -14.67
CA HIS A 215 14.63 -9.88 -13.39
C HIS A 215 13.27 -9.65 -12.76
N ALA A 216 12.51 -10.71 -12.50
CA ALA A 216 11.18 -10.59 -11.91
C ALA A 216 11.15 -11.21 -10.51
N GLY A 217 10.28 -10.67 -9.66
CA GLY A 217 10.02 -11.22 -8.34
C GLY A 217 8.54 -11.09 -7.97
N ALA A 218 8.08 -12.00 -7.12
CA ALA A 218 6.70 -12.08 -6.67
C ALA A 218 6.63 -12.44 -5.18
N ASP A 219 5.77 -11.75 -4.44
CA ASP A 219 5.71 -11.81 -2.98
C ASP A 219 5.07 -13.09 -2.45
N PRO A 220 5.77 -13.84 -1.57
CA PRO A 220 5.25 -15.09 -1.01
C PRO A 220 4.11 -14.87 0.01
N ARG A 221 3.82 -13.62 0.42
CA ARG A 221 2.76 -13.33 1.41
C ARG A 221 1.34 -13.50 0.87
N ARG A 222 1.18 -13.67 -0.44
CA ARG A 222 -0.06 -14.09 -1.12
C ARG A 222 0.29 -15.04 -2.26
N SER A 223 -0.72 -15.64 -2.87
CA SER A 223 -0.57 -16.49 -4.07
C SER A 223 -0.22 -15.65 -5.32
N THR A 224 0.96 -15.04 -5.32
CA THR A 224 1.53 -14.32 -6.47
C THR A 224 2.59 -15.18 -7.14
N TYR A 225 2.95 -14.84 -8.39
CA TYR A 225 3.97 -15.59 -9.13
C TYR A 225 4.62 -14.71 -10.20
N ALA A 226 5.87 -15.04 -10.58
CA ALA A 226 6.60 -14.39 -11.66
C ALA A 226 6.95 -15.42 -12.75
N LEU A 227 6.76 -15.06 -14.02
CA LEU A 227 7.02 -15.91 -15.18
C LEU A 227 7.77 -15.12 -16.25
N GLY A 228 8.61 -15.80 -17.02
CA GLY A 228 9.33 -15.24 -18.17
C GLY A 228 9.78 -16.35 -19.13
N TRP A 229 10.02 -15.99 -20.39
CA TRP A 229 10.45 -16.89 -21.46
C TRP A 229 11.30 -16.16 -22.51
#